data_AF-A0AAV7MFR9-F1
#
_entry.id   AF-A0AAV7MFR9-F1
#
_cell.length_a   1.000
_cell.length_b   1.000
_cell.length_c   1.000
_cell.angle_alpha   90.00
_cell.angle_beta   90.00
_cell.angle_gamma   90.00
#
_symmetry.space_group_name_H-M   'P 1'
#
loop_
_entity.id
_entity.type
_entity.pdbx_description
1 polymer ?
#
loop_
_entity_poly.entity_id
_entity_poly.type
_entity_poly.pdbx_seq_one_letter_code
_entity_poly.pdbx_strand_id
1 'polypeptide(L)'
;MSSVPALEPFVMEGPPSAQAARWKEWVDRLETYFAATALDNERRRPMLPHLGGAAIHKLVRSVVEEGPPFTYQSLKQALAAYFEPLANPVYERFLLRQARQLPNESVDTFYARLKELARTCTLQDAED
;
A
#
# COMPACT_ATOMS: atom_id res chain seq x y z
N MET A 1 21.38 3.73 -21.99
CA MET A 1 20.22 2.97 -21.46
C MET A 1 20.02 3.40 -20.03
N SER A 2 18.96 4.15 -19.73
CA SER A 2 18.70 4.57 -18.35
C SER A 2 18.21 3.35 -17.57
N SER A 3 18.95 2.91 -16.54
CA SER A 3 18.51 1.78 -15.72
C SER A 3 17.32 2.22 -14.86
N VAL A 4 16.25 1.45 -14.87
CA VAL A 4 15.13 1.66 -13.95
C VAL A 4 15.67 1.53 -12.51
N PRO A 5 15.41 2.50 -11.62
CA PRO A 5 15.86 2.40 -10.23
C PRO A 5 15.22 1.19 -9.54
N ALA A 6 15.95 0.59 -8.61
CA ALA A 6 15.46 -0.57 -7.87
C ALA A 6 14.21 -0.22 -7.04
N LEU A 7 13.22 -1.11 -7.05
CA LEU A 7 12.05 -0.98 -6.18
C LEU A 7 12.46 -1.35 -4.74
N GLU A 8 12.18 -0.47 -3.79
CA GLU A 8 12.42 -0.73 -2.38
C GLU A 8 11.45 -1.79 -1.84
N PRO A 9 11.89 -2.70 -0.96
CA PRO A 9 11.03 -3.70 -0.35
C PRO A 9 9.90 -3.09 0.49
N PHE A 10 8.81 -3.84 0.63
CA PHE A 10 7.71 -3.43 1.50
C PHE A 10 8.09 -3.59 2.98
N VAL A 11 7.78 -2.57 3.78
CA VAL A 11 8.05 -2.55 5.23
C VAL A 11 6.74 -2.68 6.01
N MET A 12 6.57 -3.79 6.74
CA MET A 12 5.39 -4.08 7.57
C MET A 12 5.37 -3.36 8.93
N GLU A 13 6.40 -2.59 9.29
CA GLU A 13 6.50 -1.96 10.62
C GLU A 13 5.46 -0.85 10.82
N GLY A 14 5.05 -0.60 12.07
CA GLY A 14 4.13 0.49 12.42
C GLY A 14 2.66 0.09 12.52
N PRO A 15 1.74 1.05 12.74
CA PRO A 15 0.34 0.75 13.06
C PRO A 15 -0.39 0.12 11.87
N PRO A 16 -1.35 -0.81 12.11
CA PRO A 16 -2.11 -1.49 11.08
C PRO A 16 -2.68 -0.57 9.98
N SER A 17 -3.27 0.57 10.37
CA SER A 17 -3.89 1.48 9.40
C SER A 17 -2.88 2.10 8.43
N ALA A 18 -1.68 2.41 8.92
CA ALA A 18 -0.59 2.88 8.08
C ALA A 18 -0.02 1.78 7.17
N GLN A 19 -0.10 0.51 7.57
CA GLN A 19 0.34 -0.61 6.73
C GLN A 19 -0.55 -0.77 5.49
N ALA A 20 -1.87 -0.59 5.64
CA ALA A 20 -2.81 -0.67 4.52
C ALA A 20 -2.55 0.43 3.46
N ALA A 21 -2.33 1.67 3.91
CA ALA A 21 -2.00 2.79 3.03
C ALA A 21 -0.68 2.55 2.29
N ARG A 22 0.37 2.15 3.03
CA ARG A 22 1.68 1.84 2.43
C ARG A 22 1.63 0.66 1.48
N TRP A 23 0.78 -0.34 1.73
CA TRP A 23 0.62 -1.48 0.82
C TRP A 23 0.09 -1.01 -0.54
N LYS A 24 -0.93 -0.14 -0.55
CA LYS A 24 -1.47 0.43 -1.79
C LYS A 24 -0.39 1.20 -2.57
N GLU A 25 0.33 2.08 -1.88
CA GLU A 25 1.41 2.86 -2.49
C GLU A 25 2.53 1.97 -3.07
N TRP A 26 2.94 0.94 -2.31
CA TRP A 26 3.97 0.01 -2.75
C TRP A 26 3.53 -0.81 -3.97
N VAL A 27 2.27 -1.26 -4.01
CA VAL A 27 1.70 -1.95 -5.16
C VAL A 27 1.65 -1.03 -6.40
N ASP A 28 1.31 0.24 -6.25
CA ASP A 28 1.32 1.21 -7.36
C ASP A 28 2.74 1.39 -7.93
N ARG A 29 3.75 1.48 -7.05
CA ARG A 29 5.17 1.50 -7.46
C ARG A 29 5.59 0.19 -8.15
N LEU A 30 5.11 -0.95 -7.66
CA LEU A 30 5.38 -2.27 -8.26
C LEU A 30 4.80 -2.38 -9.68
N GLU A 31 3.56 -1.96 -9.90
CA GLU A 31 2.95 -1.98 -11.23
C GLU A 31 3.68 -1.04 -12.20
N THR A 32 4.11 0.13 -11.70
CA THR A 32 4.93 1.07 -12.47
C THR A 32 6.26 0.46 -12.85
N TYR A 33 6.91 -0.25 -11.91
CA TYR A 33 8.16 -0.98 -12.17
C TYR A 33 7.97 -2.05 -13.25
N PHE A 34 6.92 -2.88 -13.15
CA PHE A 34 6.63 -3.90 -14.16
C PHE A 34 6.35 -3.33 -15.55
N ALA A 35 5.66 -2.19 -15.63
CA ALA A 35 5.44 -1.49 -16.89
C ALA A 35 6.75 -0.95 -17.47
N ALA A 36 7.57 -0.30 -16.64
CA ALA A 36 8.84 0.30 -17.05
C ALA A 36 9.87 -0.75 -17.51
N THR A 37 9.86 -1.95 -16.91
CA THR A 37 10.77 -3.05 -17.29
C THR A 37 10.16 -4.00 -18.33
N ALA A 38 8.97 -3.70 -18.86
CA ALA A 38 8.22 -4.55 -19.80
C ALA A 38 8.12 -6.01 -19.33
N LEU A 39 7.79 -6.23 -18.05
CA LEU A 39 7.77 -7.57 -17.46
C LEU A 39 6.50 -8.34 -17.86
N ASP A 40 6.70 -9.52 -18.43
CA ASP A 40 5.63 -10.46 -18.80
C ASP A 40 4.81 -10.90 -17.59
N ASN A 41 3.51 -11.13 -17.80
CA ASN A 41 2.57 -11.49 -16.73
C ASN A 41 2.98 -12.76 -15.96
N GLU A 42 3.59 -13.74 -16.63
CA GLU A 42 4.07 -14.97 -15.99
C GLU A 42 5.18 -14.71 -14.97
N ARG A 43 6.02 -13.69 -15.22
CA ARG A 43 7.13 -13.30 -14.35
C ARG A 43 6.70 -12.39 -13.21
N ARG A 44 5.57 -11.67 -13.36
CA ARG A 44 5.05 -10.77 -12.30
C ARG A 44 4.70 -11.51 -11.02
N ARG A 45 4.12 -12.72 -11.12
CA ARG A 45 3.71 -13.53 -9.96
C ARG A 45 4.88 -13.86 -9.01
N PRO A 46 5.98 -14.50 -9.46
CA PRO A 46 7.13 -14.76 -8.58
C PRO A 46 7.88 -13.49 -8.18
N MET A 47 7.80 -12.42 -8.99
CA MET A 47 8.45 -11.14 -8.68
C MET A 47 7.78 -10.38 -7.52
N LEU A 48 6.47 -10.49 -7.33
CA LEU A 48 5.77 -9.82 -6.24
C LEU A 48 6.38 -10.17 -4.85
N PRO A 49 6.48 -11.44 -4.42
CA PRO A 49 7.07 -11.77 -3.12
C PRO A 49 8.58 -11.52 -3.07
N HIS A 50 9.29 -11.60 -4.20
CA HIS A 50 10.72 -11.32 -4.26
C HIS A 50 11.01 -9.83 -3.99
N LEU A 51 10.33 -8.94 -4.72
CA LEU A 51 10.48 -7.49 -4.57
C LEU A 51 9.83 -6.99 -3.27
N GLY A 52 8.78 -7.64 -2.79
CA GLY A 52 8.13 -7.33 -1.51
C GLY A 52 8.98 -7.68 -0.28
N GLY A 53 10.08 -8.41 -0.45
CA GLY A 53 10.98 -8.78 0.64
C GLY A 53 10.46 -9.90 1.54
N ALA A 54 11.24 -10.22 2.58
CA ALA A 54 11.02 -11.38 3.43
C ALA A 54 9.63 -11.40 4.11
N ALA A 55 9.12 -10.24 4.50
CA ALA A 55 7.83 -10.10 5.16
C ALA A 55 6.67 -10.50 4.23
N ILE A 56 6.64 -9.95 3.01
CA ILE A 56 5.65 -10.32 2.00
C ILE A 56 5.82 -11.77 1.56
N HIS A 57 7.06 -12.24 1.39
CA HIS A 57 7.31 -13.65 1.05
C HIS A 57 6.73 -14.61 2.10
N LYS A 58 6.85 -14.28 3.39
CA LYS A 58 6.25 -15.05 4.49
C LYS A 58 4.71 -14.96 4.46
N LEU A 59 4.16 -13.78 4.23
CA LEU A 59 2.71 -13.56 4.14
C LEU A 59 2.10 -14.32 2.95
N VAL A 60 2.75 -14.31 1.79
CA VAL A 60 2.30 -15.10 0.63
C VAL A 60 2.22 -16.58 0.99
N ARG A 61 3.19 -17.11 1.75
CA ARG A 61 3.16 -18.51 2.21
C ARG A 61 2.00 -18.80 3.18
N SER A 62 1.58 -17.83 4.00
CA SER A 62 0.44 -18.02 4.91
C SER A 62 -0.91 -17.81 4.23
N VAL A 63 -0.99 -16.98 3.19
CA VAL A 63 -2.24 -16.68 2.45
C VAL A 63 -2.49 -17.73 1.36
N VAL A 64 -1.43 -18.30 0.80
CA VAL A 64 -1.48 -19.42 -0.15
C VAL A 64 -1.41 -20.72 0.67
N GLU A 65 -2.49 -21.08 1.37
CA GLU A 65 -2.68 -22.47 1.81
C GLU A 65 -2.89 -23.38 0.58
N GLU A 66 -2.63 -24.68 0.73
CA GLU A 66 -2.56 -25.67 -0.37
C GLU A 66 -3.74 -25.55 -1.35
N GLY A 67 -3.48 -24.90 -2.49
CA GLY A 67 -4.45 -24.61 -3.52
C GLY A 67 -3.75 -24.40 -4.87
N PRO A 68 -4.51 -24.34 -5.98
CA PRO A 68 -3.94 -24.19 -7.31
C PRO A 68 -3.07 -22.93 -7.40
N PRO A 69 -2.05 -22.91 -8.28
CA PRO A 69 -1.12 -21.80 -8.38
C PRO A 69 -1.86 -20.48 -8.67
N PHE A 70 -1.91 -19.59 -7.68
CA PHE A 70 -2.46 -18.23 -7.82
C PHE A 70 -1.86 -17.49 -9.03
N THR A 71 -2.70 -16.99 -9.93
CA THR A 71 -2.27 -15.98 -10.91
C THR A 71 -1.74 -14.74 -10.18
N TYR A 72 -0.97 -13.90 -10.88
CA TYR A 72 -0.53 -12.62 -10.34
C TYR A 72 -1.70 -11.80 -9.76
N GLN A 73 -2.80 -11.73 -10.51
CA GLN A 73 -3.99 -10.97 -10.09
C GLN A 73 -4.64 -11.55 -8.83
N SER A 74 -4.84 -12.87 -8.79
CA SER A 74 -5.42 -13.51 -7.59
C SER A 74 -4.51 -13.38 -6.37
N LEU A 75 -3.18 -13.42 -6.55
CA LEU A 75 -2.23 -13.22 -5.45
C LEU A 75 -2.29 -11.78 -4.93
N LYS A 76 -2.28 -10.80 -5.85
CA LYS A 76 -2.42 -9.37 -5.52
C LYS A 76 -3.72 -9.09 -4.78
N GLN A 77 -4.84 -9.69 -5.21
CA GLN A 77 -6.14 -9.58 -4.54
C GLN A 77 -6.14 -10.21 -3.15
N ALA A 78 -5.59 -11.42 -3.00
CA ALA A 78 -5.53 -12.08 -1.70
C ALA A 78 -4.68 -11.29 -0.69
N LEU A 79 -3.57 -10.69 -1.14
CA LEU A 79 -2.78 -9.78 -0.32
C LEU A 79 -3.53 -8.48 -0.01
N ALA A 80 -4.23 -7.88 -0.98
CA ALA A 80 -5.06 -6.71 -0.73
C ALA A 80 -6.12 -6.97 0.35
N ALA A 81 -6.78 -8.13 0.33
CA ALA A 81 -7.76 -8.55 1.34
C ALA A 81 -7.15 -8.73 2.74
N TYR A 82 -5.85 -9.07 2.84
CA TYR A 82 -5.16 -9.10 4.13
C TYR A 82 -4.97 -7.68 4.71
N PHE A 83 -4.65 -6.70 3.86
CA PHE A 83 -4.40 -5.33 4.29
C PHE A 83 -5.68 -4.48 4.41
N GLU A 84 -6.77 -4.85 3.76
CA GLU A 84 -8.03 -4.10 3.75
C GLU A 84 -8.66 -3.92 5.15
N PRO A 85 -8.78 -4.95 6.01
CA PRO A 85 -9.28 -4.78 7.38
C PRO A 85 -8.40 -3.89 8.26
N LEU A 86 -7.13 -3.70 7.90
CA LEU A 86 -6.22 -2.85 8.66
C LEU A 86 -6.52 -1.37 8.43
N ALA A 87 -7.17 -1.01 7.32
CA ALA A 87 -7.68 0.34 7.11
C ALA A 87 -8.88 0.57 8.03
N ASN A 88 -8.66 1.27 9.16
CA ASN A 88 -9.73 1.64 10.08
C ASN A 88 -10.24 3.05 9.73
N PRO A 89 -11.33 3.20 8.95
CA PRO A 89 -11.80 4.52 8.50
C PRO A 89 -12.22 5.42 9.66
N VAL A 90 -12.68 4.86 10.78
CA VAL A 90 -13.02 5.64 11.99
C VAL A 90 -11.77 6.26 12.60
N TYR A 91 -10.68 5.49 12.66
CA TYR A 91 -9.40 5.98 13.16
C TYR A 91 -8.78 7.03 12.24
N GLU A 92 -8.82 6.81 10.92
CA GLU A 92 -8.33 7.79 9.94
C GLU A 92 -9.12 9.12 10.02
N ARG A 93 -10.46 9.04 10.16
CA ARG A 93 -11.31 10.23 10.43
C ARG A 93 -10.92 10.93 11.72
N PHE A 94 -10.64 10.17 12.77
CA PHE A 94 -10.21 10.72 14.05
C PHE A 94 -8.87 11.46 13.93
N LEU A 95 -7.88 10.87 13.25
CA LEU A 95 -6.58 11.50 12.99
C LEU A 95 -6.74 12.80 12.19
N LEU A 96 -7.54 12.78 11.12
CA LEU A 96 -7.83 13.97 10.32
C LEU A 96 -8.47 15.08 11.17
N ARG A 97 -9.48 14.74 11.99
CA ARG A 97 -10.17 15.70 12.87
C ARG A 97 -9.28 16.25 13.98
N GLN A 98 -8.29 15.48 14.44
CA GLN A 98 -7.33 15.91 15.45
C GLN A 98 -6.15 16.70 14.89
N ALA A 99 -5.93 16.69 13.56
CA ALA A 99 -4.79 17.36 12.96
C ALA A 99 -4.82 18.87 13.23
N ARG A 100 -3.78 19.37 13.91
CA ARG A 100 -3.51 20.79 14.09
C ARG A 100 -2.17 21.15 13.48
N GLN A 101 -2.05 22.38 12.98
CA GLN A 101 -0.79 22.95 12.53
C GLN A 101 0.20 22.97 13.69
N LEU A 102 1.41 22.46 13.49
CA LEU A 102 2.46 22.48 14.51
C LEU A 102 3.05 23.90 14.64
N PRO A 103 3.62 24.28 15.80
CA PRO A 103 4.13 25.64 16.05
C PRO A 103 5.17 26.15 15.04
N ASN A 104 5.84 25.26 14.30
CA ASN A 104 6.87 25.58 13.30
C ASN A 104 6.55 24.98 11.92
N GLU A 105 5.32 24.55 11.67
CA GLU A 105 4.88 24.01 10.38
C GLU A 105 4.32 25.16 9.53
N SER A 106 4.76 25.28 8.27
CA SER A 106 4.17 26.27 7.36
C SER A 106 2.72 25.87 7.00
N VAL A 107 1.93 26.84 6.56
CA VAL A 107 0.55 26.56 6.12
C VAL A 107 0.53 25.57 4.95
N ASP A 108 1.47 25.68 4.01
CA ASP A 108 1.56 24.77 2.87
C ASP A 108 1.91 23.34 3.29
N THR A 109 2.84 23.17 4.23
CA THR A 109 3.18 21.84 4.76
C THR A 109 2.02 21.25 5.54
N PHE A 110 1.33 22.06 6.34
CA PHE A 110 0.13 21.61 7.04
C PHE A 110 -0.98 21.19 6.07
N TYR A 111 -1.22 21.96 5.01
CA TYR A 111 -2.19 21.65 3.97
C TYR A 111 -1.84 20.34 3.23
N ALA A 112 -0.57 20.14 2.87
CA ALA A 112 -0.13 18.90 2.25
C ALA A 112 -0.37 17.68 3.16
N ARG A 113 -0.07 17.80 4.46
CA ARG A 113 -0.33 16.75 5.45
C ARG A 113 -1.82 16.47 5.63
N LEU A 114 -2.66 17.50 5.66
CA LEU A 114 -4.12 17.34 5.70
C LEU A 114 -4.65 16.61 4.45
N LYS A 115 -4.12 16.94 3.27
CA LYS A 115 -4.45 16.23 2.02
C LYS A 115 -4.10 14.75 2.10
N GLU A 116 -2.94 14.42 2.66
CA GLU A 116 -2.51 13.02 2.81
C GLU A 116 -3.43 12.26 3.77
N LEU A 117 -3.75 12.85 4.93
CA LEU A 117 -4.71 12.28 5.88
C LEU A 117 -6.12 12.12 5.28
N ALA A 118 -6.51 12.99 4.36
CA ALA A 118 -7.79 12.87 3.67
C ALA A 118 -7.82 11.75 2.61
N ARG A 119 -6.68 11.35 2.02
CA ARG A 119 -6.63 10.28 1.01
C ARG A 119 -7.05 8.91 1.54
N THR A 120 -6.74 8.62 2.79
CA THR A 120 -7.04 7.34 3.45
C THR A 120 -8.40 7.37 4.17
N CYS A 121 -8.96 8.57 4.33
CA CYS A 121 -10.24 8.80 4.96
C CYS A 121 -11.36 8.62 3.92
N THR A 122 -12.14 7.54 4.01
CA THR A 122 -13.44 7.46 3.33
C THR A 122 -14.40 8.43 4.03
N LEU A 123 -14.32 9.72 3.70
CA LEU A 123 -15.43 10.64 3.90
C LEU A 123 -16.51 10.23 2.91
N GLN A 124 -17.51 9.48 3.38
CA GLN A 124 -18.78 9.47 2.66
C GLN A 124 -19.30 10.90 2.75
N ASP A 125 -19.55 11.51 1.59
CA ASP A 125 -20.25 12.78 1.53
C ASP A 125 -21.51 12.63 2.38
N ALA A 126 -21.69 13.55 3.33
CA ALA A 126 -22.96 13.66 4.01
C ALA A 126 -23.95 14.10 2.93
N GLU A 127 -24.79 13.16 2.48
CA GLU A 127 -26.08 13.54 1.91
C GLU A 127 -26.84 14.22 3.06
N ASP A 128 -26.80 15.55 3.07
CA ASP A 128 -27.74 16.40 3.81
C ASP A 128 -29.13 16.35 3.15
#